data_AF-A0A395N2M9-F1
#
_entry.id   AF-A0A395N2M9-F1
#
_cell.length_a   1.000
_cell.length_b   1.000
_cell.length_c   1.000
_cell.angle_alpha   90.00
_cell.angle_beta   90.00
_cell.angle_gamma   90.00
#
_symmetry.space_group_name_H-M   'P 1'
#
loop_
_entity.id
_entity.type
_entity.pdbx_description
1 polymer ?
#
loop_
_entity_poly.entity_id
_entity_poly.type
_entity_poly.pdbx_seq_one_letter_code
_entity_poly.pdbx_strand_id
1 'polypeptide(L)'
;MESSKSFPTDLVKSITYGWLQDVELQAPYYLLQTPPFDRSKRPVTDIPTLLCDPRYAKIKTSLWSSLSEEMKRAIRKEMEDIFFEITAQSIRNQYWYISWQYIDSATWVDRNLDFSPEAILDFFNKEFMVYFEEKPSSHTSYGKFGRYLYRAWLEIYNGRPSFQRGGFLAKPMKFGKNRVQGLDDLSEYHRRLSARLATEMDSRLQFKMCQFAPEEVAHCRPLLSPKIQTFRQHGYLIRPLFRALYMVIDNQTIVSDDMSRLVRCKNEDYFDWRQRRWVHEISQYSVLLVRTGDEETLSELISFLPLFDAGLAVDVNRSDYQDDIEPTVVRVRLDTAIQFIWDLLEKERKASKEVRQVQKRLVREQNEFCQLWVYRLISKVKEFGLDWEEASWIATRRAMAKINDEAFDDDQVEPEWKMVDRWRM
;
A
#
# COMPACT_ATOMS: atom_id res chain seq x y z
N MET A 1 -2.81 27.58 51.68
CA MET A 1 -3.42 26.28 51.33
C MET A 1 -4.77 26.63 50.73
N GLU A 2 -4.96 26.64 49.42
CA GLU A 2 -4.89 25.47 48.52
C GLU A 2 -4.04 25.75 47.27
N SER A 3 -3.25 24.77 46.87
CA SER A 3 -2.50 24.82 45.62
C SER A 3 -3.46 24.63 44.45
N SER A 4 -3.63 25.66 43.61
CA SER A 4 -4.18 25.45 42.27
C SER A 4 -3.16 24.65 41.47
N LYS A 5 -3.35 23.33 41.39
CA LYS A 5 -2.67 22.52 40.38
C LYS A 5 -3.16 23.01 39.02
N SER A 6 -2.33 23.77 38.32
CA SER A 6 -2.51 24.00 36.89
C SER A 6 -2.35 22.65 36.21
N PHE A 7 -3.46 22.12 35.67
CA PHE A 7 -3.38 21.04 34.71
C PHE A 7 -2.57 21.54 33.50
N PRO A 8 -1.66 20.73 32.94
CA PRO A 8 -1.00 21.12 31.71
C PRO A 8 -2.06 21.33 30.65
N THR A 9 -2.02 22.48 29.99
CA THR A 9 -2.81 22.77 28.80
C THR A 9 -2.28 21.84 27.70
N ASP A 10 -2.73 20.59 27.69
CA ASP A 10 -2.45 19.64 26.62
C ASP A 10 -2.96 20.26 25.32
N LEU A 11 -2.05 20.74 24.48
CA LEU A 11 -2.36 21.23 23.15
C LEU A 11 -3.03 20.09 22.38
N VAL A 12 -4.36 20.12 22.27
CA VAL A 12 -5.09 19.28 21.32
C VAL A 12 -4.59 19.67 19.94
N LYS A 13 -3.81 18.80 19.30
CA LYS A 13 -3.38 18.98 17.92
C LYS A 13 -4.63 18.75 17.06
N SER A 14 -5.30 19.82 16.66
CA SER A 14 -6.43 19.71 15.75
C SER A 14 -5.88 19.50 14.35
N ILE A 15 -6.02 18.28 13.82
CA ILE A 15 -5.71 18.03 12.43
C ILE A 15 -7.01 18.09 11.62
N THR A 16 -7.07 19.02 10.68
CA THR A 16 -8.26 19.20 9.82
C THR A 16 -8.10 18.28 8.60
N TYR A 17 -9.02 17.31 8.43
CA TYR A 17 -8.98 16.36 7.33
C TYR A 17 -10.30 16.33 6.57
N GLY A 18 -10.23 16.48 5.25
CA GLY A 18 -11.45 16.59 4.45
C GLY A 18 -12.39 15.39 4.49
N TRP A 19 -13.68 15.65 4.58
CA TRP A 19 -14.80 14.77 4.26
C TRP A 19 -15.88 15.68 3.65
N LEU A 20 -16.44 15.28 2.50
CA LEU A 20 -17.53 16.05 1.90
C LEU A 20 -18.76 16.11 2.81
N GLN A 21 -19.41 17.28 2.80
CA GLN A 21 -20.72 17.47 3.38
C GLN A 21 -21.74 16.73 2.51
N ASP A 22 -22.19 15.58 2.99
CA ASP A 22 -23.59 15.12 2.95
C ASP A 22 -23.68 13.80 3.73
N VAL A 23 -23.71 13.97 5.05
CA VAL A 23 -23.73 12.90 6.06
C VAL A 23 -25.17 12.48 6.33
N GLU A 24 -25.86 12.02 5.29
CA GLU A 24 -26.93 11.04 5.47
C GLU A 24 -26.55 9.66 4.90
N LEU A 25 -25.43 9.50 4.19
CA LEU A 25 -25.03 8.21 3.60
C LEU A 25 -23.49 8.00 3.58
N GLN A 26 -22.90 7.41 4.62
CA GLN A 26 -21.46 7.05 4.72
C GLN A 26 -20.97 5.92 3.75
N ALA A 27 -20.18 6.27 2.73
CA ALA A 27 -19.15 5.50 1.96
C ALA A 27 -18.91 6.18 0.58
N PRO A 28 -17.71 6.14 -0.02
CA PRO A 28 -17.13 7.21 -0.84
C PRO A 28 -17.82 7.44 -2.20
N TYR A 29 -18.17 8.70 -2.47
CA TYR A 29 -18.82 9.16 -3.69
C TYR A 29 -17.88 9.14 -4.94
N TYR A 30 -16.57 8.88 -4.82
CA TYR A 30 -15.66 8.86 -5.99
C TYR A 30 -15.44 7.49 -6.63
N LEU A 31 -15.99 6.40 -6.09
CA LEU A 31 -16.19 5.22 -6.94
C LEU A 31 -17.29 5.48 -8.01
N LEU A 32 -17.86 6.69 -8.04
CA LEU A 32 -19.04 7.06 -8.83
C LEU A 32 -18.76 8.09 -9.96
N GLN A 33 -17.54 8.55 -10.19
CA GLN A 33 -17.19 9.48 -11.28
C GLN A 33 -15.75 9.17 -11.70
N THR A 34 -15.37 8.72 -12.91
CA THR A 34 -15.72 9.18 -14.28
C THR A 34 -14.98 8.29 -15.33
N PRO A 35 -15.26 8.32 -16.66
CA PRO A 35 -15.35 9.51 -17.53
C PRO A 35 -16.80 9.95 -17.80
N PRO A 36 -16.99 11.14 -18.39
CA PRO A 36 -18.01 12.10 -18.01
C PRO A 36 -19.42 11.56 -18.20
N PHE A 37 -20.32 12.04 -17.36
CA PHE A 37 -21.72 12.13 -17.76
C PHE A 37 -21.79 12.78 -19.15
N ASP A 38 -22.23 12.03 -20.16
CA ASP A 38 -23.14 12.65 -21.10
C ASP A 38 -24.33 13.09 -20.25
N ARG A 39 -24.63 14.39 -20.27
CA ARG A 39 -25.73 15.04 -19.55
C ARG A 39 -27.12 14.46 -19.92
N SER A 40 -27.17 13.36 -20.68
CA SER A 40 -28.35 12.73 -21.25
C SER A 40 -28.83 11.44 -20.56
N LYS A 41 -28.28 11.02 -19.40
CA LYS A 41 -28.69 9.78 -18.68
C LYS A 41 -28.62 8.51 -19.57
N ARG A 42 -27.64 8.41 -20.47
CA ARG A 42 -27.44 7.23 -21.32
C ARG A 42 -26.37 6.29 -20.72
N PRO A 43 -26.49 4.95 -20.93
CA PRO A 43 -25.46 3.99 -20.55
C PRO A 43 -24.11 4.32 -21.20
N VAL A 44 -23.02 4.06 -20.47
CA VAL A 44 -21.65 4.18 -20.99
C VAL A 44 -21.51 3.23 -22.19
N THR A 45 -21.34 3.79 -23.39
CA THR A 45 -21.26 3.03 -24.65
C THR A 45 -19.83 2.87 -25.15
N ASP A 46 -18.86 3.56 -24.55
CA ASP A 46 -17.46 3.56 -24.96
C ASP A 46 -16.54 3.10 -23.82
N ILE A 47 -16.66 1.82 -23.44
CA ILE A 47 -15.61 1.13 -22.66
C ILE A 47 -14.57 0.60 -23.67
N PRO A 48 -13.26 0.81 -23.48
CA PRO A 48 -12.24 0.35 -24.41
C PRO A 48 -12.36 -1.15 -24.71
N THR A 49 -12.83 -1.47 -25.92
CA THR A 49 -13.32 -2.79 -26.33
C THR A 49 -12.22 -3.82 -26.59
N LEU A 50 -10.96 -3.46 -26.34
CA LEU A 50 -9.77 -4.22 -26.77
C LEU A 50 -9.28 -5.28 -25.77
N LEU A 51 -9.86 -5.33 -24.55
CA LEU A 51 -9.44 -6.28 -23.49
C LEU A 51 -10.60 -7.14 -22.93
N CYS A 52 -11.77 -7.10 -23.57
CA CYS A 52 -12.96 -7.82 -23.10
C CYS A 52 -13.45 -8.82 -24.13
N ASP A 53 -13.97 -9.96 -23.69
CA ASP A 53 -14.56 -10.96 -24.57
C ASP A 53 -15.89 -10.43 -25.19
N PRO A 54 -15.95 -10.30 -26.53
CA PRO A 54 -17.11 -9.74 -27.21
C PRO A 54 -18.37 -10.59 -27.09
N ARG A 55 -18.26 -11.89 -26.75
CA ARG A 55 -19.40 -12.79 -26.52
C ARG A 55 -20.24 -12.31 -25.35
N TYR A 56 -19.59 -11.88 -24.27
CA TYR A 56 -20.23 -11.40 -23.05
C TYR A 56 -20.55 -9.90 -23.11
N ALA A 57 -19.72 -9.10 -23.77
CA ALA A 57 -19.92 -7.65 -23.88
C ALA A 57 -21.29 -7.28 -24.49
N LYS A 58 -21.79 -8.09 -25.44
CA LYS A 58 -23.04 -7.86 -26.19
C LYS A 58 -24.28 -8.49 -25.56
N ILE A 59 -24.14 -9.20 -24.43
CA ILE A 59 -25.29 -9.85 -23.76
C ILE A 59 -26.19 -8.76 -23.19
N LYS A 60 -27.48 -8.83 -23.51
CA LYS A 60 -28.51 -8.01 -22.84
C LYS A 60 -28.64 -8.48 -21.40
N THR A 61 -28.36 -7.59 -20.46
CA THR A 61 -28.48 -7.92 -19.04
C THR A 61 -29.96 -7.99 -18.64
N SER A 62 -30.33 -9.04 -17.92
CA SER A 62 -31.68 -9.20 -17.37
C SER A 62 -31.88 -8.27 -16.16
N LEU A 63 -33.12 -7.95 -15.80
CA LEU A 63 -33.38 -7.19 -14.57
C LEU A 63 -32.85 -7.96 -13.35
N TRP A 64 -32.29 -7.26 -12.36
CA TRP A 64 -31.79 -7.88 -11.12
C TRP A 64 -32.79 -8.84 -10.47
N SER A 65 -34.08 -8.47 -10.46
CA SER A 65 -35.17 -9.29 -9.92
C SER A 65 -35.36 -10.62 -10.64
N SER A 66 -35.06 -10.67 -11.93
CA SER A 66 -35.23 -11.85 -12.79
C SER A 66 -34.04 -12.81 -12.81
N LEU A 67 -32.91 -12.43 -12.19
CA LEU A 67 -31.74 -13.29 -12.08
C LEU A 67 -31.96 -14.43 -11.09
N SER A 68 -31.32 -15.58 -11.36
CA SER A 68 -31.23 -16.67 -10.39
C SER A 68 -30.43 -16.24 -9.15
N GLU A 69 -30.67 -16.89 -8.01
CA GLU A 69 -29.90 -16.61 -6.78
C GLU A 69 -28.42 -16.98 -6.91
N GLU A 70 -28.09 -17.95 -7.75
CA GLU A 70 -26.71 -18.27 -8.11
C GLU A 70 -26.04 -17.11 -8.84
N MET A 71 -26.69 -16.57 -9.88
CA MET A 71 -26.17 -15.43 -10.62
C MET A 71 -26.05 -14.19 -9.73
N LYS A 72 -27.05 -13.89 -8.88
CA LYS A 72 -26.97 -12.78 -7.92
C LYS A 72 -25.77 -12.92 -6.97
N ARG A 73 -25.48 -14.13 -6.49
CA ARG A 73 -24.31 -14.40 -5.64
C ARG A 73 -23.00 -14.25 -6.40
N ALA A 74 -22.93 -14.74 -7.64
CA ALA A 74 -21.76 -14.60 -8.49
C ALA A 74 -21.46 -13.12 -8.79
N ILE A 75 -22.47 -12.34 -9.19
CA ILE A 75 -22.35 -10.90 -9.43
C ILE A 75 -21.90 -10.17 -8.16
N ARG A 76 -22.48 -10.50 -7.01
CA ARG A 76 -22.07 -9.90 -5.73
C ARG A 76 -20.59 -10.13 -5.44
N LYS A 77 -20.10 -11.35 -5.66
CA LYS A 77 -18.69 -11.69 -5.45
C LYS A 77 -17.77 -10.90 -6.39
N GLU A 78 -18.13 -10.79 -7.67
CA GLU A 78 -17.35 -9.98 -8.62
C GLU A 78 -17.37 -8.49 -8.26
N MET A 79 -18.48 -7.96 -7.73
CA MET A 79 -18.50 -6.60 -7.18
C MET A 79 -17.50 -6.46 -6.00
N GLU A 80 -17.49 -7.41 -5.06
CA GLU A 80 -16.52 -7.39 -3.95
C GLU A 80 -15.07 -7.41 -4.47
N ASP A 81 -14.79 -8.20 -5.51
CA ASP A 81 -13.46 -8.31 -6.11
C ASP A 81 -13.05 -6.97 -6.77
N ILE A 82 -13.95 -6.37 -7.56
CA ILE A 82 -13.77 -5.05 -8.17
C ILE A 82 -13.52 -3.96 -7.13
N PHE A 83 -14.18 -4.00 -5.96
CA PHE A 83 -13.92 -3.04 -4.89
C PHE A 83 -12.44 -3.03 -4.49
N PHE A 84 -11.83 -4.21 -4.29
CA PHE A 84 -10.41 -4.28 -3.92
C PHE A 84 -9.48 -3.89 -5.08
N GLU A 85 -9.83 -4.23 -6.32
CA GLU A 85 -9.09 -3.82 -7.51
C GLU A 85 -9.04 -2.30 -7.63
N ILE A 86 -10.20 -1.64 -7.53
CA ILE A 86 -10.27 -0.18 -7.59
C ILE A 86 -9.56 0.44 -6.38
N THR A 87 -9.72 -0.10 -5.17
CA THR A 87 -8.98 0.42 -4.00
C THR A 87 -7.47 0.35 -4.20
N ALA A 88 -6.95 -0.78 -4.68
CA ALA A 88 -5.53 -0.92 -5.00
C ALA A 88 -5.10 0.08 -6.08
N GLN A 89 -5.91 0.29 -7.12
CA GLN A 89 -5.65 1.31 -8.14
C GLN A 89 -5.65 2.73 -7.58
N SER A 90 -6.67 3.11 -6.82
CA SER A 90 -6.78 4.44 -6.23
C SER A 90 -5.58 4.76 -5.34
N ILE A 91 -5.11 3.81 -4.53
CA ILE A 91 -3.96 4.00 -3.63
C ILE A 91 -2.66 4.26 -4.38
N ARG A 92 -2.48 3.68 -5.57
CA ARG A 92 -1.34 4.00 -6.44
C ARG A 92 -1.33 5.49 -6.81
N ASN A 93 -2.48 6.14 -6.89
CA ASN A 93 -2.59 7.54 -7.26
C ASN A 93 -2.59 8.50 -6.05
N GLN A 94 -2.48 7.98 -4.82
CA GLN A 94 -2.51 8.79 -3.61
C GLN A 94 -1.16 9.38 -3.24
N TYR A 95 -1.21 10.53 -2.55
CA TYR A 95 -0.05 11.29 -2.11
C TYR A 95 1.00 10.46 -1.34
N TRP A 96 0.58 9.53 -0.48
CA TRP A 96 1.54 8.67 0.24
C TRP A 96 2.32 7.72 -0.70
N TYR A 97 1.73 7.32 -1.84
CA TYR A 97 2.40 6.50 -2.85
C TYR A 97 3.15 7.33 -3.89
N ILE A 98 2.74 8.58 -4.13
CA ILE A 98 3.48 9.55 -4.96
C ILE A 98 4.94 9.67 -4.50
N SER A 99 5.21 9.59 -3.19
CA SER A 99 6.58 9.59 -2.65
C SER A 99 7.47 8.43 -3.13
N TRP A 100 6.86 7.33 -3.56
CA TRP A 100 7.53 6.20 -4.21
C TRP A 100 7.68 6.39 -5.72
N GLN A 101 6.75 7.10 -6.35
CA GLN A 101 6.77 7.37 -7.78
C GLN A 101 7.81 8.43 -8.16
N TYR A 102 7.90 9.50 -7.36
CA TYR A 102 8.75 10.64 -7.60
C TYR A 102 9.71 10.83 -6.42
N ILE A 103 11.00 10.54 -6.66
CA ILE A 103 12.05 10.68 -5.65
C ILE A 103 12.06 12.08 -5.02
N ASP A 104 11.75 13.13 -5.78
CA ASP A 104 11.72 14.50 -5.27
C ASP A 104 10.63 14.71 -4.21
N SER A 105 9.55 13.94 -4.29
CA SER A 105 8.45 13.92 -3.32
C SER A 105 8.76 13.09 -2.07
N ALA A 106 9.81 12.25 -2.08
CA ALA A 106 10.25 11.56 -0.87
C ALA A 106 10.83 12.56 0.14
N THR A 107 10.45 12.42 1.40
CA THR A 107 10.91 13.31 2.48
C THR A 107 12.39 13.06 2.79
N TRP A 108 13.15 14.13 2.95
CA TRP A 108 14.53 14.04 3.43
C TRP A 108 14.56 13.72 4.91
N VAL A 109 15.55 12.93 5.32
CA VAL A 109 15.90 12.77 6.72
C VAL A 109 16.22 14.16 7.30
N ASP A 110 15.56 14.47 8.40
CA ASP A 110 15.72 15.72 9.13
C ASP A 110 16.17 15.43 10.56
N ARG A 111 17.39 15.84 10.91
CA ARG A 111 17.99 15.62 12.25
C ARG A 111 17.14 16.19 13.38
N ASN A 112 16.29 17.19 13.10
CA ASN A 112 15.42 17.83 14.08
C ASN A 112 14.10 17.10 14.28
N LEU A 113 13.75 16.16 13.39
CA LEU A 113 12.46 15.45 13.39
C LEU A 113 11.27 16.42 13.40
N ASP A 114 11.40 17.55 12.69
CA ASP A 114 10.40 18.60 12.65
C ASP A 114 9.31 18.28 11.62
N PHE A 115 8.38 17.42 12.02
CA PHE A 115 7.23 17.04 11.21
C PHE A 115 5.97 17.73 11.70
N SER A 116 5.18 18.24 10.76
CA SER A 116 3.82 18.67 11.07
C SER A 116 2.98 17.48 11.57
N PRO A 117 1.92 17.71 12.36
CA PRO A 117 1.02 16.65 12.80
C PRO A 117 0.47 15.79 11.64
N GLU A 118 0.21 16.41 10.49
CA GLU A 118 -0.23 15.75 9.26
C GLU A 118 0.87 14.83 8.71
N ALA A 119 2.10 15.32 8.61
CA ALA A 119 3.23 14.55 8.12
C ALA A 119 3.58 13.35 9.03
N ILE A 120 3.27 13.43 10.33
CA ILE A 120 3.45 12.30 11.26
C ILE A 120 2.57 11.10 10.89
N LEU A 121 1.36 11.33 10.35
CA LEU A 121 0.47 10.23 9.96
C LEU A 121 1.05 9.31 8.89
N ASP A 122 1.91 9.84 8.02
CA ASP A 122 2.53 9.07 6.95
C ASP A 122 3.43 7.94 7.46
N PHE A 123 3.95 8.05 8.68
CA PHE A 123 4.83 7.05 9.29
C PHE A 123 4.05 5.91 9.96
N PHE A 124 2.81 6.16 10.40
CA PHE A 124 2.02 5.13 11.06
C PHE A 124 1.53 4.05 10.08
N ASN A 125 1.31 2.86 10.64
CA ASN A 125 0.84 1.64 9.97
C ASN A 125 1.73 1.14 8.84
N LYS A 126 2.98 1.62 8.75
CA LYS A 126 4.00 1.10 7.86
C LYS A 126 4.71 -0.06 8.55
N GLU A 127 5.01 -1.12 7.81
CA GLU A 127 5.66 -2.30 8.38
C GLU A 127 7.16 -2.06 8.58
N PHE A 128 7.82 -1.28 7.71
CA PHE A 128 9.22 -0.88 7.86
C PHE A 128 9.56 0.43 7.12
N MET A 129 10.79 0.93 7.31
CA MET A 129 11.34 2.09 6.60
C MET A 129 12.25 1.66 5.45
N VAL A 130 12.17 2.37 4.32
CA VAL A 130 13.12 2.25 3.22
C VAL A 130 13.85 3.57 3.04
N TYR A 131 15.17 3.54 3.20
CA TYR A 131 16.04 4.68 3.01
C TYR A 131 16.75 4.57 1.67
N PHE A 132 16.62 5.61 0.87
CA PHE A 132 17.36 5.75 -0.37
C PHE A 132 18.57 6.65 -0.15
N GLU A 133 19.75 6.12 -0.45
CA GLU A 133 20.99 6.88 -0.39
C GLU A 133 21.08 7.78 -1.64
N GLU A 134 21.37 9.06 -1.46
CA GLU A 134 21.56 9.99 -2.58
C GLU A 134 22.80 9.59 -3.40
N LYS A 135 22.58 8.96 -4.55
CA LYS A 135 23.57 8.82 -5.63
C LYS A 135 22.96 9.32 -6.94
N PRO A 136 23.76 9.85 -7.89
CA PRO A 136 23.29 10.48 -9.13
C PRO A 136 22.74 9.50 -10.19
N SER A 137 22.15 8.37 -9.80
CA SER A 137 21.51 7.45 -10.75
C SER A 137 20.07 7.87 -11.05
N SER A 138 19.68 7.70 -12.31
CA SER A 138 18.46 8.21 -12.93
C SER A 138 17.20 8.07 -12.06
N HIS A 139 16.45 9.18 -11.92
CA HIS A 139 15.12 9.26 -11.29
C HIS A 139 14.17 8.11 -11.68
N THR A 140 14.36 7.49 -12.85
CA THR A 140 13.60 6.35 -13.38
C THR A 140 13.71 5.05 -12.57
N SER A 141 14.75 4.83 -11.76
CA SER A 141 14.87 3.59 -10.96
C SER A 141 14.01 3.61 -9.70
N TYR A 142 13.78 4.78 -9.10
CA TYR A 142 13.02 4.94 -7.84
C TYR A 142 11.55 4.56 -7.99
N GLY A 143 10.89 5.12 -9.01
CA GLY A 143 9.52 4.75 -9.35
C GLY A 143 9.38 3.25 -9.62
N LYS A 144 10.38 2.62 -10.25
CA LYS A 144 10.40 1.18 -10.47
C LYS A 144 10.50 0.39 -9.15
N PHE A 145 11.35 0.79 -8.21
CA PHE A 145 11.44 0.17 -6.88
C PHE A 145 10.11 0.25 -6.11
N GLY A 146 9.50 1.45 -6.10
CA GLY A 146 8.20 1.65 -5.48
C GLY A 146 7.14 0.69 -6.02
N ARG A 147 7.05 0.58 -7.35
CA ARG A 147 6.13 -0.34 -8.01
C ARG A 147 6.46 -1.80 -7.73
N TYR A 148 7.74 -2.14 -7.67
CA TYR A 148 8.17 -3.49 -7.33
C TYR A 148 7.70 -3.90 -5.92
N LEU A 149 7.94 -3.05 -4.93
CA LEU A 149 7.51 -3.25 -3.55
C LEU A 149 5.99 -3.27 -3.41
N TYR A 150 5.29 -2.39 -4.14
CA TYR A 150 3.83 -2.36 -4.17
C TYR A 150 3.23 -3.65 -4.73
N ARG A 151 3.80 -4.16 -5.83
CA ARG A 151 3.37 -5.45 -6.39
C ARG A 151 3.61 -6.57 -5.40
N ALA A 152 4.82 -6.66 -4.84
CA ALA A 152 5.15 -7.71 -3.87
C ALA A 152 4.20 -7.65 -2.66
N TRP A 153 3.90 -6.45 -2.18
CA TRP A 153 2.91 -6.25 -1.13
C TRP A 153 1.52 -6.74 -1.53
N LEU A 154 1.01 -6.41 -2.72
CA LEU A 154 -0.29 -6.92 -3.16
C LEU A 154 -0.29 -8.44 -3.31
N GLU A 155 0.75 -9.01 -3.91
CA GLU A 155 0.90 -10.44 -4.14
C GLU A 155 0.84 -11.25 -2.84
N ILE A 156 1.55 -10.78 -1.83
CA ILE A 156 1.58 -11.37 -0.49
C ILE A 156 0.17 -11.48 0.14
N TYR A 157 -0.72 -10.52 -0.14
CA TYR A 157 -2.09 -10.51 0.38
C TYR A 157 -3.13 -10.88 -0.69
N ASN A 158 -2.70 -11.51 -1.78
CA ASN A 158 -3.56 -11.89 -2.91
C ASN A 158 -4.45 -10.73 -3.42
N GLY A 159 -3.84 -9.55 -3.58
CA GLY A 159 -4.48 -8.31 -4.02
C GLY A 159 -5.29 -7.57 -2.94
N ARG A 160 -5.39 -8.10 -1.72
CA ARG A 160 -6.28 -7.56 -0.67
C ARG A 160 -5.57 -7.25 0.65
N PRO A 161 -4.47 -6.49 0.67
CA PRO A 161 -3.91 -6.05 1.93
C PRO A 161 -4.87 -5.09 2.64
N SER A 162 -4.58 -4.81 3.92
CA SER A 162 -5.30 -3.78 4.65
C SER A 162 -4.85 -2.40 4.18
N PHE A 163 -5.75 -1.68 3.53
CA PHE A 163 -5.54 -0.31 3.04
C PHE A 163 -5.90 0.77 4.07
N GLN A 164 -6.51 0.35 5.19
CA GLN A 164 -6.95 1.25 6.24
C GLN A 164 -5.81 2.08 6.84
N ARG A 165 -6.09 3.36 7.07
CA ARG A 165 -5.24 4.35 7.75
C ARG A 165 -3.86 4.48 7.10
N GLY A 166 -3.84 4.56 5.77
CA GLY A 166 -2.62 4.68 4.99
C GLY A 166 -1.72 3.43 5.08
N GLY A 167 -2.30 2.27 5.37
CA GLY A 167 -1.59 1.00 5.40
C GLY A 167 -0.88 0.76 4.08
N PHE A 168 0.44 0.70 4.12
CA PHE A 168 1.31 0.34 3.01
C PHE A 168 2.58 -0.32 3.58
N LEU A 169 3.24 -1.15 2.79
CA LEU A 169 4.35 -1.98 3.25
C LEU A 169 5.47 -1.15 3.91
N ALA A 170 5.87 -0.04 3.29
CA ALA A 170 6.97 0.77 3.79
C ALA A 170 6.80 2.27 3.55
N LYS A 171 7.54 3.08 4.31
CA LYS A 171 7.70 4.53 4.05
C LYS A 171 9.07 4.80 3.43
N PRO A 172 9.14 5.53 2.30
CA PRO A 172 10.39 5.89 1.66
C PRO A 172 10.92 7.20 2.27
N MET A 173 12.23 7.28 2.47
CA MET A 173 12.92 8.51 2.85
C MET A 173 14.28 8.62 2.14
N LYS A 174 14.77 9.85 1.99
CA LYS A 174 16.10 10.11 1.42
C LYS A 174 17.08 10.49 2.51
N PHE A 175 18.30 9.97 2.40
CA PHE A 175 19.43 10.38 3.22
C PHE A 175 20.67 10.56 2.35
N GLY A 176 21.72 11.17 2.92
CA GLY A 176 22.82 11.77 2.16
C GLY A 176 22.72 13.30 2.12
N LYS A 177 23.71 13.94 1.49
CA LYS A 177 23.86 15.41 1.37
C LYS A 177 24.03 16.19 2.67
N ASN A 178 25.20 16.09 3.32
CA ASN A 178 25.58 16.90 4.50
C ASN A 178 24.59 16.88 5.69
N ARG A 179 23.59 15.98 5.68
CA ARG A 179 22.58 15.81 6.72
C ARG A 179 22.93 14.62 7.56
N VAL A 180 22.42 13.43 7.25
CA VAL A 180 22.76 12.17 7.93
C VAL A 180 23.64 11.37 6.98
N GLN A 181 24.83 10.98 7.43
CA GLN A 181 25.82 10.30 6.61
C GLN A 181 26.17 8.94 7.22
N GLY A 182 26.08 7.91 6.39
CA GLY A 182 26.41 6.55 6.76
C GLY A 182 25.37 5.85 7.64
N LEU A 183 25.62 4.56 7.89
CA LEU A 183 24.66 3.66 8.55
C LEU A 183 24.48 3.94 10.04
N ASP A 184 25.52 4.38 10.75
CA ASP A 184 25.45 4.67 12.19
C ASP A 184 24.57 5.88 12.48
N ASP A 185 24.83 7.01 11.81
CA ASP A 185 23.99 8.21 11.91
C ASP A 185 22.53 7.92 11.52
N LEU A 186 22.33 7.07 10.51
CA LEU A 186 21.00 6.68 10.04
C LEU A 186 20.26 5.81 11.06
N SER A 187 20.96 4.88 11.70
CA SER A 187 20.41 4.05 12.78
C SER A 187 20.03 4.89 14.00
N GLU A 188 20.88 5.84 14.39
CA GLU A 188 20.58 6.80 15.46
C GLU A 188 19.36 7.67 15.10
N TYR A 189 19.31 8.20 13.89
CA TYR A 189 18.16 8.95 13.39
C TYR A 189 16.87 8.13 13.47
N HIS A 190 16.91 6.89 12.98
CA HIS A 190 15.76 6.01 12.94
C HIS A 190 15.25 5.67 14.36
N ARG A 191 16.16 5.43 15.31
CA ARG A 191 15.80 5.21 16.71
C ARG A 191 15.12 6.43 17.33
N ARG A 192 15.66 7.63 17.08
CA ARG A 192 15.06 8.90 17.54
C ARG A 192 13.69 9.15 16.89
N LEU A 193 13.53 8.85 15.60
CA LEU A 193 12.25 8.92 14.90
C LEU A 193 11.22 7.99 15.55
N SER A 194 11.57 6.72 15.77
CA SER A 194 10.70 5.73 16.41
C SER A 194 10.28 6.15 17.82
N ALA A 195 11.20 6.67 18.63
CA ALA A 195 10.91 7.20 19.96
C ALA A 195 9.98 8.43 19.92
N ARG A 196 10.19 9.33 18.95
CA ARG A 196 9.33 10.50 18.73
C ARG A 196 7.92 10.08 18.33
N LEU A 197 7.79 9.17 17.36
CA LEU A 197 6.50 8.64 16.94
C LEU A 197 5.78 7.95 18.11
N ALA A 198 6.52 7.19 18.93
CA ALA A 198 5.95 6.50 20.09
C ALA A 198 5.39 7.49 21.12
N THR A 199 6.09 8.61 21.36
CA THR A 199 5.58 9.72 22.18
C THR A 199 4.33 10.33 21.57
N GLU A 200 4.31 10.52 20.25
CA GLU A 200 3.18 11.13 19.55
C GLU A 200 1.94 10.24 19.57
N MET A 201 2.04 8.92 19.75
CA MET A 201 0.89 8.01 19.76
C MET A 201 -0.24 8.40 20.72
N ASP A 202 0.11 9.05 21.83
CA ASP A 202 -0.82 9.50 22.87
C ASP A 202 -1.25 10.97 22.70
N SER A 203 -0.74 11.66 21.68
CA SER A 203 -1.21 12.98 21.25
C SER A 203 -2.70 12.90 20.92
N ARG A 204 -3.47 13.80 21.54
CA ARG A 204 -4.92 13.93 21.32
C ARG A 204 -5.20 14.70 20.05
N LEU A 205 -6.08 14.11 19.24
CA LEU A 205 -6.43 14.60 17.93
C LEU A 205 -7.93 14.77 17.83
N GLN A 206 -8.31 15.77 17.06
CA GLN A 206 -9.67 15.93 16.60
C GLN A 206 -9.65 15.88 15.07
N PHE A 207 -10.23 14.84 14.48
CA PHE A 207 -10.49 14.81 13.05
C PHE A 207 -11.69 15.71 12.76
N LYS A 208 -11.45 16.84 12.09
CA LYS A 208 -12.51 17.75 11.63
C LYS A 208 -12.84 17.46 10.18
N MET A 209 -14.12 17.49 9.81
CA MET A 209 -14.56 17.44 8.41
C MET A 209 -14.01 18.65 7.63
N CYS A 210 -13.60 18.44 6.38
CA CYS A 210 -13.26 19.51 5.44
C CYS A 210 -13.92 19.25 4.08
N GLN A 211 -14.55 20.28 3.53
CA GLN A 211 -15.47 20.18 2.39
C GLN A 211 -14.81 19.77 1.05
N PHE A 212 -13.48 19.61 1.01
CA PHE A 212 -12.69 19.49 -0.23
C PHE A 212 -11.82 18.23 -0.32
N ALA A 213 -11.99 17.20 0.53
CA ALA A 213 -11.19 15.98 0.34
C ALA A 213 -11.61 15.22 -0.92
N PRO A 214 -10.64 14.70 -1.69
CA PRO A 214 -10.92 13.70 -2.71
C PRO A 214 -11.62 12.50 -2.06
N GLU A 215 -12.81 12.18 -2.56
CA GLU A 215 -13.66 11.11 -2.04
C GLU A 215 -13.04 9.71 -2.25
N GLU A 216 -12.09 9.55 -3.18
CA GLU A 216 -11.45 8.30 -3.59
C GLU A 216 -10.86 7.49 -2.43
N VAL A 217 -10.43 8.16 -1.35
CA VAL A 217 -9.71 7.56 -0.22
C VAL A 217 -10.50 7.51 1.08
N ALA A 218 -11.77 7.92 1.07
CA ALA A 218 -12.55 8.01 2.30
C ALA A 218 -12.70 6.65 3.01
N HIS A 219 -12.75 5.56 2.25
CA HIS A 219 -12.82 4.19 2.76
C HIS A 219 -11.51 3.67 3.34
N CYS A 220 -10.38 4.37 3.14
CA CYS A 220 -9.08 4.04 3.75
C CYS A 220 -8.84 4.82 5.05
N ARG A 221 -9.84 5.50 5.60
CA ARG A 221 -9.71 6.37 6.79
C ARG A 221 -10.46 5.78 7.98
N PRO A 222 -10.06 6.13 9.22
CA PRO A 222 -10.82 5.69 10.38
C PRO A 222 -12.25 6.24 10.31
N LEU A 223 -13.21 5.46 10.82
CA LEU A 223 -14.59 5.92 10.98
C LEU A 223 -14.60 7.21 11.82
N LEU A 224 -15.36 8.20 11.35
CA LEU A 224 -15.44 9.50 12.01
C LEU A 224 -16.02 9.36 13.41
N SER A 225 -15.32 9.96 14.37
CA SER A 225 -15.79 10.11 15.75
C SER A 225 -15.72 11.61 16.09
N PRO A 226 -16.80 12.23 16.58
CA PRO A 226 -16.76 13.61 17.05
C PRO A 226 -15.92 13.77 18.34
N LYS A 227 -15.49 12.66 18.94
CA LYS A 227 -14.71 12.65 20.18
C LYS A 227 -13.23 12.85 19.87
N ILE A 228 -12.59 13.72 20.66
CA ILE A 228 -11.13 13.83 20.71
C ILE A 228 -10.58 12.49 21.17
N GLN A 229 -9.69 11.90 20.36
CA GLN A 229 -9.10 10.59 20.59
C GLN A 229 -7.60 10.64 20.25
N THR A 230 -6.81 9.75 20.84
CA THR A 230 -5.38 9.64 20.50
C THR A 230 -5.17 8.92 19.16
N PHE A 231 -3.98 9.02 18.56
CA PHE A 231 -3.65 8.21 17.37
C PHE A 231 -3.94 6.73 17.61
N ARG A 232 -3.54 6.21 18.78
CA ARG A 232 -3.79 4.81 19.18
C ARG A 232 -5.27 4.46 19.18
N GLN A 233 -6.12 5.33 19.74
CA GLN A 233 -7.57 5.10 19.79
C GLN A 233 -8.21 5.15 18.39
N HIS A 234 -7.69 6.01 17.51
CA HIS A 234 -8.06 6.03 16.09
C HIS A 234 -7.58 4.80 15.32
N GLY A 235 -6.70 3.98 15.90
CA GLY A 235 -6.18 2.75 15.29
C GLY A 235 -4.91 2.94 14.46
N TYR A 236 -4.19 4.06 14.64
CA TYR A 236 -2.83 4.22 14.14
C TYR A 236 -1.85 3.54 15.08
N LEU A 237 -0.76 2.99 14.53
CA LEU A 237 0.24 2.22 15.25
C LEU A 237 1.62 2.38 14.65
N ILE A 238 2.63 2.14 15.48
CA ILE A 238 4.00 1.88 15.06
C ILE A 238 4.17 0.36 15.08
N ARG A 239 4.49 -0.23 13.93
CA ARG A 239 4.68 -1.68 13.83
C ARG A 239 5.98 -2.07 14.54
N PRO A 240 6.05 -3.23 15.22
CA PRO A 240 7.30 -3.68 15.87
C PRO A 240 8.49 -3.70 14.91
N LEU A 241 8.30 -4.24 13.70
CA LEU A 241 9.35 -4.32 12.69
C LEU A 241 9.79 -2.93 12.19
N PHE A 242 8.89 -1.95 12.20
CA PHE A 242 9.23 -0.57 11.83
C PHE A 242 10.31 0.01 12.72
N ARG A 243 10.35 -0.39 13.99
CA ARG A 243 11.35 0.09 14.96
C ARG A 243 12.66 -0.66 14.87
N ALA A 244 12.57 -1.96 14.61
CA ALA A 244 13.67 -2.91 14.72
C ALA A 244 14.54 -3.01 13.46
N LEU A 245 13.95 -2.77 12.29
CA LEU A 245 14.58 -3.06 11.01
C LEU A 245 14.24 -1.97 9.97
N TYR A 246 15.25 -1.56 9.22
CA TYR A 246 15.06 -0.77 8.00
C TYR A 246 15.86 -1.33 6.84
N MET A 247 15.45 -0.94 5.63
CA MET A 247 16.12 -1.30 4.39
C MET A 247 16.82 -0.08 3.79
N VAL A 248 18.03 -0.26 3.26
CA VAL A 248 18.76 0.77 2.50
C VAL A 248 18.91 0.35 1.04
N ILE A 249 18.59 1.28 0.14
CA ILE A 249 18.84 1.16 -1.29
C ILE A 249 20.01 2.10 -1.62
N ASP A 250 21.17 1.51 -1.88
CA ASP A 250 22.44 2.21 -2.17
C ASP A 250 22.90 2.09 -3.64
N ASN A 251 22.00 1.60 -4.50
CA ASN A 251 22.17 1.41 -5.93
C ASN A 251 23.27 0.42 -6.35
N GLN A 252 23.67 -0.51 -5.47
CA GLN A 252 24.56 -1.61 -5.87
C GLN A 252 23.75 -2.80 -6.44
N THR A 253 24.34 -3.50 -7.41
CA THR A 253 23.81 -4.73 -8.01
C THR A 253 24.74 -5.90 -7.70
N ILE A 254 24.19 -7.11 -7.53
CA ILE A 254 24.97 -8.30 -7.09
C ILE A 254 25.80 -8.91 -8.23
N VAL A 255 25.62 -8.45 -9.47
CA VAL A 255 26.33 -9.00 -10.65
C VAL A 255 26.95 -7.88 -11.49
N SER A 256 28.19 -8.09 -11.94
CA SER A 256 28.93 -7.27 -12.91
C SER A 256 28.93 -7.89 -14.32
N ASP A 257 28.90 -7.00 -15.31
CA ASP A 257 29.26 -7.14 -16.73
C ASP A 257 28.45 -8.00 -17.71
N ASP A 258 27.62 -8.94 -17.29
CA ASP A 258 26.77 -9.68 -18.23
C ASP A 258 25.31 -9.67 -17.78
N MET A 259 24.70 -8.47 -17.84
CA MET A 259 23.25 -8.38 -17.97
C MET A 259 22.91 -9.07 -19.28
N SER A 260 22.74 -10.39 -19.25
CA SER A 260 22.19 -11.15 -20.37
C SER A 260 20.90 -10.44 -20.75
N ARG A 261 20.97 -9.64 -21.81
CA ARG A 261 19.86 -8.78 -22.20
C ARG A 261 18.71 -9.72 -22.47
N LEU A 262 17.69 -9.69 -21.63
CA LEU A 262 16.49 -10.50 -21.82
C LEU A 262 15.99 -10.29 -23.25
N VAL A 263 16.26 -11.26 -24.11
CA VAL A 263 15.93 -11.16 -25.54
C VAL A 263 14.44 -11.42 -25.68
N ARG A 264 13.73 -10.51 -26.35
CA ARG A 264 12.33 -10.70 -26.68
C ARG A 264 12.20 -11.88 -27.64
N CYS A 265 11.34 -12.83 -27.32
CA CYS A 265 11.04 -13.92 -28.26
C CYS A 265 10.24 -13.37 -29.45
N LYS A 266 10.43 -13.94 -30.66
CA LYS A 266 9.83 -13.39 -31.90
C LYS A 266 8.30 -13.21 -31.85
N ASN A 267 7.61 -14.04 -31.06
CA ASN A 267 6.14 -14.04 -30.95
C ASN A 267 5.63 -13.50 -29.60
N GLU A 268 6.50 -12.97 -28.77
CA GLU A 268 6.12 -12.46 -27.46
C GLU A 268 5.53 -11.06 -27.57
N ASP A 269 4.44 -10.78 -26.85
CA ASP A 269 3.89 -9.43 -26.76
C ASP A 269 4.93 -8.44 -26.19
N TYR A 270 4.88 -7.20 -26.66
CA TYR A 270 5.85 -6.19 -26.25
C TYR A 270 5.72 -5.83 -24.77
N PHE A 271 4.49 -5.73 -24.25
CA PHE A 271 4.24 -5.39 -22.85
C PHE A 271 4.66 -6.54 -21.94
N ASP A 272 4.33 -7.78 -22.28
CA ASP A 272 4.74 -8.95 -21.49
C ASP A 272 6.27 -9.05 -21.40
N TRP A 273 6.98 -8.89 -22.53
CA TRP A 273 8.44 -8.84 -22.54
C TRP A 273 8.98 -7.69 -21.68
N ARG A 274 8.42 -6.49 -21.84
CA ARG A 274 8.85 -5.29 -21.11
C ARG A 274 8.66 -5.47 -19.62
N GLN A 275 7.55 -6.03 -19.19
CA GLN A 275 7.27 -6.37 -17.80
C GLN A 275 8.28 -7.37 -17.24
N ARG A 276 8.51 -8.50 -17.92
CA ARG A 276 9.51 -9.49 -17.48
C ARG A 276 10.91 -8.86 -17.37
N ARG A 277 11.29 -8.05 -18.35
CA ARG A 277 12.57 -7.32 -18.33
C ARG A 277 12.66 -6.36 -17.15
N TRP A 278 11.60 -5.59 -16.88
CA TRP A 278 11.58 -4.65 -15.76
C TRP A 278 11.71 -5.34 -14.40
N VAL A 279 10.96 -6.41 -14.22
CA VAL A 279 11.01 -7.25 -13.02
C VAL A 279 12.41 -7.82 -12.85
N HIS A 280 12.99 -8.35 -13.93
CA HIS A 280 14.34 -8.86 -13.93
C HIS A 280 15.36 -7.78 -13.55
N GLU A 281 15.33 -6.60 -14.21
CA GLU A 281 16.22 -5.47 -13.91
C GLU A 281 16.20 -5.09 -12.42
N ILE A 282 15.01 -4.95 -11.81
CA ILE A 282 14.88 -4.54 -10.40
C ILE A 282 15.27 -5.67 -9.44
N SER A 283 14.98 -6.93 -9.78
CA SER A 283 15.33 -8.09 -8.96
C SER A 283 16.85 -8.33 -8.80
N GLN A 284 17.68 -7.69 -9.64
CA GLN A 284 19.15 -7.78 -9.56
C GLN A 284 19.79 -6.81 -8.57
N TYR A 285 19.01 -5.84 -8.08
CA TYR A 285 19.52 -4.91 -7.08
C TYR A 285 19.75 -5.62 -5.74
N SER A 286 20.88 -5.29 -5.12
CA SER A 286 21.06 -5.55 -3.69
C SER A 286 20.45 -4.43 -2.87
N VAL A 287 20.06 -4.80 -1.66
CA VAL A 287 19.70 -3.88 -0.60
C VAL A 287 20.43 -4.29 0.68
N LEU A 288 20.54 -3.34 1.60
CA LEU A 288 20.99 -3.62 2.96
C LEU A 288 19.78 -3.74 3.86
N LEU A 289 19.76 -4.78 4.67
CA LEU A 289 18.88 -4.88 5.83
C LEU A 289 19.71 -4.50 7.05
N VAL A 290 19.22 -3.53 7.83
CA VAL A 290 19.94 -2.98 8.98
C VAL A 290 19.09 -3.10 10.23
N ARG A 291 19.65 -3.77 11.25
CA ARG A 291 19.07 -3.85 12.59
C ARG A 291 19.34 -2.55 13.34
N THR A 292 18.33 -2.05 14.03
CA THR A 292 18.43 -0.78 14.77
C THR A 292 18.85 -0.98 16.24
N GLY A 293 18.72 -2.21 16.72
CA GLY A 293 18.84 -2.57 18.14
C GLY A 293 17.54 -2.39 18.95
N ASP A 294 16.50 -1.78 18.38
CA ASP A 294 15.18 -1.61 19.05
C ASP A 294 14.27 -2.81 18.76
N GLU A 295 14.63 -3.97 19.33
CA GLU A 295 13.95 -5.26 19.13
C GLU A 295 13.05 -5.65 20.31
N GLU A 296 12.92 -4.80 21.33
CA GLU A 296 12.18 -5.09 22.57
C GLU A 296 10.70 -5.42 22.34
N THR A 297 10.12 -4.91 21.25
CA THR A 297 8.71 -5.09 20.91
C THR A 297 8.44 -6.28 19.99
N LEU A 298 9.50 -6.96 19.53
CA LEU A 298 9.40 -8.17 18.72
C LEU A 298 9.20 -9.40 19.61
N SER A 299 8.59 -10.43 19.03
CA SER A 299 8.46 -11.74 19.66
C SER A 299 9.76 -12.53 19.70
N GLU A 300 10.69 -12.24 18.80
CA GLU A 300 12.01 -12.86 18.68
C GLU A 300 13.01 -11.81 18.17
N LEU A 301 14.27 -11.90 18.60
CA LEU A 301 15.35 -11.07 18.06
C LEU A 301 15.57 -11.37 16.57
N ILE A 302 15.96 -10.36 15.80
CA ILE A 302 16.20 -10.53 14.37
C ILE A 302 17.57 -11.19 14.19
N SER A 303 17.60 -12.37 13.57
CA SER A 303 18.84 -13.05 13.19
C SER A 303 19.03 -13.05 11.68
N PHE A 304 20.20 -12.61 11.23
CA PHE A 304 20.62 -12.73 9.83
C PHE A 304 21.34 -14.05 9.52
N LEU A 305 21.65 -14.88 10.51
CA LEU A 305 22.35 -16.17 10.31
C LEU A 305 21.70 -17.04 9.22
N PRO A 306 20.36 -17.18 9.13
CA PRO A 306 19.74 -17.98 8.06
C PRO A 306 20.06 -17.49 6.64
N LEU A 307 20.33 -16.18 6.47
CA LEU A 307 20.71 -15.62 5.18
C LEU A 307 22.17 -15.96 4.82
N PHE A 308 23.05 -16.01 5.81
CA PHE A 308 24.44 -16.45 5.65
C PHE A 308 24.52 -17.96 5.38
N ASP A 309 23.83 -18.77 6.19
CA ASP A 309 23.81 -20.23 6.07
C ASP A 309 23.27 -20.70 4.72
N ALA A 310 22.30 -19.97 4.15
CA ALA A 310 21.74 -20.24 2.83
C ALA A 310 22.59 -19.70 1.66
N GLY A 311 23.71 -19.01 1.93
CA GLY A 311 24.54 -18.38 0.91
C GLY A 311 23.85 -17.23 0.16
N LEU A 312 22.85 -16.60 0.78
CA LEU A 312 22.07 -15.50 0.20
C LEU A 312 22.66 -14.12 0.56
N ALA A 313 23.40 -14.06 1.66
CA ALA A 313 24.15 -12.87 2.07
C ALA A 313 25.38 -12.69 1.18
N VAL A 314 25.65 -11.44 0.79
CA VAL A 314 26.84 -11.01 0.04
C VAL A 314 27.58 -9.94 0.83
N ASP A 315 28.80 -9.60 0.39
CA ASP A 315 29.61 -8.57 1.03
C ASP A 315 28.86 -7.23 1.09
N VAL A 316 28.80 -6.62 2.28
CA VAL A 316 28.18 -5.31 2.48
C VAL A 316 28.89 -4.24 1.65
N ASN A 317 30.21 -4.36 1.45
CA ASN A 317 31.02 -3.50 0.57
C ASN A 317 30.74 -1.99 0.80
N ARG A 318 30.92 -1.56 2.05
CA ARG A 318 30.74 -0.18 2.50
C ARG A 318 31.87 0.21 3.44
N SER A 319 32.40 1.42 3.25
CA SER A 319 33.50 1.95 4.08
C SER A 319 33.06 2.39 5.47
N ASP A 320 31.77 2.67 5.64
CA ASP A 320 31.13 3.11 6.88
C ASP A 320 30.52 1.94 7.68
N TYR A 321 30.91 0.70 7.36
CA TYR A 321 30.50 -0.50 8.07
C TYR A 321 31.68 -1.44 8.29
N GLN A 322 31.74 -2.06 9.46
CA GLN A 322 32.69 -3.12 9.77
C GLN A 322 31.92 -4.29 10.37
N ASP A 323 32.27 -5.50 9.96
CA ASP A 323 31.64 -6.72 10.47
C ASP A 323 31.96 -6.91 11.96
N ASP A 324 30.91 -7.01 12.77
CA ASP A 324 30.97 -7.45 14.16
C ASP A 324 30.72 -8.97 14.25
N ILE A 325 30.94 -9.56 15.44
CA ILE A 325 30.67 -10.99 15.71
C ILE A 325 29.22 -11.37 15.37
N GLU A 326 28.28 -10.47 15.68
CA GLU A 326 26.89 -10.58 15.27
C GLU A 326 26.60 -9.50 14.23
N PRO A 327 26.31 -9.85 12.97
CA PRO A 327 26.12 -8.88 11.92
C PRO A 327 24.85 -8.05 12.17
N THR A 328 25.03 -6.75 12.29
CA THR A 328 23.96 -5.74 12.39
C THR A 328 23.44 -5.31 11.02
N VAL A 329 24.20 -5.57 9.96
CA VAL A 329 23.86 -5.27 8.57
C VAL A 329 24.08 -6.53 7.73
N VAL A 330 23.17 -6.78 6.79
CA VAL A 330 23.36 -7.81 5.78
C VAL A 330 22.99 -7.27 4.41
N ARG A 331 23.81 -7.55 3.40
CA ARG A 331 23.49 -7.29 2.00
C ARG A 331 22.88 -8.53 1.36
N VAL A 332 21.74 -8.37 0.72
CA VAL A 332 21.03 -9.44 0.00
C VAL A 332 20.37 -8.88 -1.26
N ARG A 333 19.89 -9.77 -2.14
CA ARG A 333 19.00 -9.38 -3.24
C ARG A 333 17.68 -8.80 -2.71
N LEU A 334 17.08 -7.87 -3.45
CA LEU A 334 15.81 -7.26 -3.07
C LEU A 334 14.70 -8.31 -2.80
N ASP A 335 14.57 -9.33 -3.64
CA ASP A 335 13.56 -10.39 -3.45
C ASP A 335 13.76 -11.16 -2.15
N THR A 336 15.02 -11.51 -1.86
CA THR A 336 15.39 -12.15 -0.61
C THR A 336 15.04 -11.26 0.60
N ALA A 337 15.30 -9.95 0.51
CA ALA A 337 14.97 -9.02 1.57
C ALA A 337 13.46 -8.92 1.81
N ILE A 338 12.66 -8.85 0.75
CA ILE A 338 11.20 -8.80 0.84
C ILE A 338 10.66 -10.07 1.50
N GLN A 339 11.14 -11.25 1.07
CA GLN A 339 10.73 -12.52 1.64
C GLN A 339 11.12 -12.63 3.12
N PHE A 340 12.35 -12.26 3.46
CA PHE A 340 12.84 -12.26 4.84
C PHE A 340 11.99 -11.35 5.75
N ILE A 341 11.71 -10.12 5.31
CA ILE A 341 10.84 -9.19 6.03
C ILE A 341 9.43 -9.79 6.21
N TRP A 342 8.90 -10.44 5.17
CA TRP A 342 7.59 -11.07 5.25
C TRP A 342 7.55 -12.19 6.28
N ASP A 343 8.57 -13.04 6.30
CA ASP A 343 8.66 -14.14 7.27
C ASP A 343 8.71 -13.61 8.71
N LEU A 344 9.43 -12.50 8.95
CA LEU A 344 9.41 -11.80 10.24
C LEU A 344 8.02 -11.27 10.58
N LEU A 345 7.33 -10.60 9.64
CA LEU A 345 5.97 -10.09 9.88
C LEU A 345 4.98 -11.21 10.20
N GLU A 346 5.11 -12.36 9.55
CA GLU A 346 4.24 -13.51 9.81
C GLU A 346 4.53 -14.18 11.15
N LYS A 347 5.80 -14.26 11.57
CA LYS A 347 6.18 -14.67 12.93
C LYS A 347 5.56 -13.74 13.97
N GLU A 348 5.72 -12.43 13.81
CA GLU A 348 5.16 -11.43 14.72
C GLU A 348 3.64 -11.50 14.81
N ARG A 349 2.95 -11.73 13.68
CA ARG A 349 1.51 -11.96 13.69
C ARG A 349 1.13 -13.22 14.44
N LYS A 350 1.87 -14.32 14.32
CA LYS A 350 1.53 -15.56 15.04
C LYS A 350 1.73 -15.39 16.55
N ALA A 351 2.80 -14.71 16.95
CA ALA A 351 3.18 -14.54 18.35
C ALA A 351 2.36 -13.44 19.06
N SER A 352 2.30 -12.23 18.51
CA SER A 352 1.72 -11.07 19.20
C SER A 352 0.18 -11.03 19.12
N LYS A 353 -0.47 -11.03 20.29
CA LYS A 353 -1.93 -10.91 20.38
C LYS A 353 -2.41 -9.51 19.96
N GLU A 354 -1.67 -8.46 20.32
CA GLU A 354 -2.01 -7.08 19.98
C GLU A 354 -1.96 -6.86 18.47
N VAL A 355 -0.86 -7.27 17.82
CA VAL A 355 -0.70 -7.18 16.35
C VAL A 355 -1.85 -7.89 15.63
N ARG A 356 -2.24 -9.09 16.09
CA ARG A 356 -3.38 -9.82 15.54
C ARG A 356 -4.71 -9.10 15.72
N GLN A 357 -4.97 -8.57 16.91
CA GLN A 357 -6.23 -7.90 17.20
C GLN A 357 -6.41 -6.65 16.35
N VAL A 358 -5.35 -5.86 16.21
CA VAL A 358 -5.31 -4.72 15.31
C VAL A 358 -5.60 -5.16 13.88
N GLN A 359 -4.85 -6.14 13.37
CA GLN A 359 -5.00 -6.55 11.97
C GLN A 359 -6.43 -7.03 11.69
N LYS A 360 -7.02 -7.81 12.60
CA LYS A 360 -8.42 -8.23 12.53
C LYS A 360 -9.38 -7.05 12.49
N ARG A 361 -9.14 -6.01 13.29
CA ARG A 361 -9.95 -4.79 13.27
C ARG A 361 -9.86 -4.08 11.92
N LEU A 362 -8.66 -3.88 11.38
CA LEU A 362 -8.47 -3.19 10.09
C LEU A 362 -9.11 -3.96 8.93
N VAL A 363 -8.94 -5.29 8.90
CA VAL A 363 -9.58 -6.15 7.90
C VAL A 363 -11.10 -6.12 8.02
N ARG A 364 -11.63 -6.16 9.25
CA ARG A 364 -13.07 -6.06 9.48
C ARG A 364 -13.64 -4.74 8.97
N GLU A 365 -13.02 -3.61 9.30
CA GLU A 365 -13.47 -2.29 8.84
C GLU A 365 -13.43 -2.18 7.31
N GLN A 366 -12.38 -2.68 6.66
CA GLN A 366 -12.30 -2.73 5.21
C GLN A 366 -13.41 -3.59 4.58
N ASN A 367 -13.71 -4.74 5.18
CA ASN A 367 -14.81 -5.59 4.72
C ASN A 367 -16.18 -4.91 4.94
N GLU A 368 -16.37 -4.19 6.04
CA GLU A 368 -17.60 -3.40 6.27
C GLU A 368 -17.77 -2.33 5.19
N PHE A 369 -16.70 -1.62 4.80
CA PHE A 369 -16.74 -0.67 3.67
C PHE A 369 -17.07 -1.35 2.34
N CYS A 370 -16.46 -2.50 2.05
CA CYS A 370 -16.76 -3.28 0.85
C CYS A 370 -18.25 -3.67 0.80
N GLN A 371 -18.78 -4.24 1.89
CA GLN A 371 -20.18 -4.64 1.96
C GLN A 371 -21.15 -3.47 1.82
N LEU A 372 -20.83 -2.31 2.40
CA LEU A 372 -21.63 -1.09 2.23
C LEU A 372 -21.62 -0.61 0.77
N TRP A 373 -20.47 -0.65 0.10
CA TRP A 373 -20.35 -0.28 -1.31
C TRP A 373 -21.16 -1.23 -2.21
N VAL A 374 -21.01 -2.55 -2.00
CA VAL A 374 -21.78 -3.57 -2.74
C VAL A 374 -23.28 -3.43 -2.52
N TYR A 375 -23.72 -3.20 -1.28
CA TYR A 375 -25.14 -3.00 -0.96
C TYR A 375 -25.74 -1.81 -1.72
N ARG A 376 -24.99 -0.70 -1.82
CA ARG A 376 -25.40 0.49 -2.57
C ARG A 376 -25.46 0.23 -4.06
N LEU A 377 -24.45 -0.45 -4.61
CA LEU A 377 -24.41 -0.81 -6.03
C LEU A 377 -25.60 -1.69 -6.40
N ILE A 378 -25.92 -2.70 -5.58
CA ILE A 378 -27.11 -3.55 -5.76
C ILE A 378 -28.41 -2.71 -5.68
N SER A 379 -28.47 -1.72 -4.79
CA SER A 379 -29.65 -0.84 -4.67
C SER A 379 -29.86 -0.02 -5.95
N LYS A 380 -28.80 0.58 -6.50
CA LYS A 380 -28.86 1.28 -7.79
C LYS A 380 -29.19 0.35 -8.95
N VAL A 381 -28.61 -0.84 -8.97
CA VAL A 381 -28.90 -1.87 -9.99
C VAL A 381 -30.37 -2.27 -10.00
N LYS A 382 -31.02 -2.34 -8.83
CA LYS A 382 -32.46 -2.61 -8.73
C LYS A 382 -33.32 -1.47 -9.28
N GLU A 383 -32.86 -0.23 -9.14
CA GLU A 383 -33.59 0.97 -9.57
C GLU A 383 -33.37 1.28 -11.06
N PHE A 384 -32.12 1.19 -11.53
CA PHE A 384 -31.69 1.68 -12.84
C PHE A 384 -31.23 0.57 -13.81
N GLY A 385 -31.06 -0.66 -13.33
CA GLY A 385 -30.60 -1.80 -14.12
C GLY A 385 -29.11 -2.13 -13.96
N LEU A 386 -28.70 -3.30 -14.44
CA LEU A 386 -27.34 -3.85 -14.28
C LEU A 386 -26.26 -3.12 -15.08
N ASP A 387 -26.66 -2.47 -16.17
CA ASP A 387 -25.75 -1.72 -17.06
C ASP A 387 -25.65 -0.23 -16.68
N TRP A 388 -26.21 0.17 -15.53
CA TRP A 388 -26.23 1.57 -15.10
C TRP A 388 -24.85 2.11 -14.71
N GLU A 389 -24.08 1.31 -13.97
CA GLU A 389 -22.76 1.69 -13.45
C GLU A 389 -21.70 0.73 -14.00
N GLU A 390 -20.50 1.24 -14.31
CA GLU A 390 -19.41 0.46 -14.91
C GLU A 390 -19.05 -0.76 -14.05
N ALA A 391 -18.93 -0.57 -12.74
CA ALA A 391 -18.63 -1.66 -11.81
C ALA A 391 -19.69 -2.77 -11.85
N SER A 392 -20.99 -2.43 -11.92
CA SER A 392 -22.06 -3.43 -12.06
C SER A 392 -22.07 -4.09 -13.43
N TRP A 393 -21.74 -3.34 -14.48
CA TRP A 393 -21.66 -3.83 -15.85
C TRP A 393 -20.54 -4.87 -16.00
N ILE A 394 -19.35 -4.56 -15.46
CA ILE A 394 -18.18 -5.46 -15.44
C ILE A 394 -18.49 -6.69 -14.57
N ALA A 395 -18.96 -6.49 -13.33
CA ALA A 395 -19.26 -7.59 -12.41
C ALA A 395 -20.24 -8.59 -13.01
N THR A 396 -21.24 -8.11 -13.76
CA THR A 396 -22.24 -8.97 -14.41
C THR A 396 -21.60 -9.86 -15.47
N ARG A 397 -20.74 -9.31 -16.32
CA ARG A 397 -20.11 -10.04 -17.42
C ARG A 397 -19.03 -10.98 -16.93
N ARG A 398 -18.24 -10.55 -15.95
CA ARG A 398 -17.31 -11.40 -15.20
C ARG A 398 -17.99 -12.59 -14.56
N ALA A 399 -19.14 -12.38 -13.91
CA ALA A 399 -19.90 -13.45 -13.29
C ALA A 399 -20.49 -14.43 -14.32
N MET A 400 -21.02 -13.92 -15.43
CA MET A 400 -21.53 -14.76 -16.53
C MET A 400 -20.44 -15.62 -17.15
N ALA A 401 -19.27 -15.05 -17.43
CA ALA A 401 -18.14 -15.80 -17.98
C ALA A 401 -17.68 -16.89 -17.01
N LYS A 402 -17.55 -16.54 -15.73
CA LYS A 402 -17.08 -17.46 -14.69
C LYS A 402 -18.02 -18.65 -14.45
N ILE A 403 -19.33 -18.46 -14.61
CA ILE A 403 -20.31 -19.56 -14.55
C ILE A 403 -20.11 -20.58 -15.68
N ASN A 404 -19.50 -20.16 -16.78
CA ASN A 404 -19.14 -21.03 -17.90
C ASN A 404 -17.67 -21.49 -17.85
N ASP A 405 -16.97 -21.31 -16.72
CA ASP A 405 -15.53 -21.57 -16.57
C ASP A 405 -14.65 -20.76 -17.56
N GLU A 406 -15.12 -19.57 -17.94
CA GLU A 406 -14.43 -18.64 -18.83
C GLU A 406 -14.08 -17.33 -18.10
N ALA A 407 -13.18 -16.55 -18.71
CA ALA A 407 -12.86 -15.19 -18.26
C ALA A 407 -13.44 -14.16 -19.24
N PHE A 408 -14.01 -13.10 -18.70
CA PHE A 408 -14.52 -11.97 -19.47
C PHE A 408 -13.41 -11.00 -19.88
N ASP A 409 -12.45 -10.78 -18.99
CA ASP A 409 -11.30 -9.89 -19.20
C ASP A 409 -10.03 -10.51 -18.61
N ASP A 410 -8.89 -9.94 -18.99
CA ASP A 410 -7.57 -10.40 -18.53
C ASP A 410 -7.43 -10.33 -17.00
N ASP A 411 -8.09 -9.37 -16.34
CA ASP A 411 -7.96 -9.15 -14.89
C ASP A 411 -8.49 -10.33 -14.07
N GLN A 412 -9.46 -11.10 -14.58
CA GLN A 412 -9.92 -12.33 -13.94
C GLN A 412 -8.88 -13.45 -13.94
N VAL A 413 -7.91 -13.41 -14.86
CA VAL A 413 -6.85 -14.43 -15.02
C VAL A 413 -5.52 -13.92 -14.46
N GLU A 414 -5.13 -12.73 -14.87
CA GLU A 414 -3.93 -12.02 -14.45
C GLU A 414 -4.32 -10.59 -14.04
N PRO A 415 -4.61 -10.37 -12.75
CA PRO A 415 -5.05 -9.06 -12.26
C PRO A 415 -4.09 -7.94 -12.64
N GLU A 416 -4.62 -6.76 -12.98
CA GLU A 416 -3.83 -5.57 -13.35
C GLU A 416 -2.68 -5.27 -12.38
N TRP A 417 -2.87 -5.56 -11.08
CA TRP A 417 -1.84 -5.34 -10.09
C TRP A 417 -0.64 -6.30 -10.14
N LYS A 418 -0.68 -7.36 -10.94
CA LYS A 418 0.52 -8.13 -11.25
C LYS A 418 1.40 -7.42 -12.29
N MET A 419 0.81 -6.51 -13.05
CA MET A 419 1.39 -5.93 -14.26
C MET A 419 2.09 -4.58 -14.06
N VAL A 420 3.29 -4.62 -13.48
CA VAL A 420 4.11 -3.46 -13.05
C VAL A 420 4.36 -2.42 -14.16
N ASP A 421 4.42 -2.84 -15.42
CA ASP A 421 4.72 -1.96 -16.56
C ASP A 421 3.46 -1.27 -17.14
N ARG A 422 2.28 -1.87 -16.93
CA ARG A 422 0.95 -1.30 -17.28
C ARG A 422 0.53 -0.21 -16.32
N TRP A 423 1.17 -0.13 -15.15
CA TRP A 423 1.00 0.97 -14.19
C TRP A 423 1.61 2.25 -14.77
N ARG A 424 0.88 2.95 -15.65
CA ARG A 424 1.32 4.22 -16.22
C ARG A 424 1.20 5.34 -15.18
N MET A 425 2.04 6.36 -15.38
CA MET A 425 2.00 7.65 -14.67
C MET A 425 0.76 8.45 -15.07
#